data_AF-A0A919PI67-F1
#
_entry.id   AF-A0A919PI67-F1
#
_cell.length_a   1.000
_cell.length_b   1.000
_cell.length_c   1.000
_cell.angle_alpha   90.00
_cell.angle_beta   90.00
_cell.angle_gamma   90.00
#
_symmetry.space_group_name_H-M   'P 1'
#
loop_
_entity.id
_entity.type
_entity.pdbx_description
1 polymer ?
#
loop_
_entity_poly.entity_id
_entity_poly.type
_entity_poly.pdbx_seq_one_letter_code
_entity_poly.pdbx_strand_id
1 'polypeptide(L)'
;MSTLQQRRNRPVRWWTALAAAIVVIGAMLSVTHAATAEEEPDALAQAAKIPNDQGPAPECAGSTAGHVHNVPDKCHADMGGPANGDFIDIRQVRPAGRGSQAGRQASTGTFVSVCGTNTEGHHNSDNFIVAPGVTNGAHHTHDYVGNVSADGNSTNESLAAAGTTCAKDDRSTYYWPVLRRTGKQGSDQNNDGGGKDGNVGIILKPASVRLEFGGNSQAKVRAMPQFLRIITGDAKALTNGPANARAKWTCSGLTNRTTTKYPLCPRGSQIQRILEFPSCWDGKNTDSANHRSHIVFPNSSGRCPRGTVAVPQLRMVLSYERQNGTGFALDSFPEQLHAPITDHGDFANVMSAQLMNFAVQCINSGRRC
;
A
#
# COMPACT_ATOMS: atom_id res chain seq x y z
N MET A 1 -66.55 58.69 -25.39
CA MET A 1 -66.27 59.77 -26.35
C MET A 1 -65.40 59.20 -27.46
N SER A 2 -65.83 59.39 -28.72
CA SER A 2 -65.14 59.19 -30.01
C SER A 2 -64.72 57.77 -30.45
N THR A 3 -65.47 57.10 -31.34
CA THR A 3 -65.43 57.12 -32.85
C THR A 3 -64.24 56.34 -33.44
N LEU A 4 -64.42 55.13 -34.00
CA LEU A 4 -64.85 54.78 -35.39
C LEU A 4 -63.99 55.39 -36.51
N GLN A 5 -63.27 54.54 -37.27
CA GLN A 5 -63.30 54.36 -38.76
C GLN A 5 -62.01 53.67 -39.25
N GLN A 6 -62.03 52.45 -39.80
CA GLN A 6 -62.39 52.01 -41.17
C GLN A 6 -61.41 52.44 -42.30
N ARG A 7 -60.88 51.44 -43.03
CA ARG A 7 -60.72 51.34 -44.52
C ARG A 7 -59.97 50.01 -44.83
N ARG A 8 -60.63 48.92 -45.24
CA ARG A 8 -61.05 48.50 -46.61
C ARG A 8 -59.97 48.64 -47.70
N ASN A 9 -59.51 47.48 -48.23
CA ASN A 9 -59.68 47.11 -49.64
C ASN A 9 -59.44 45.59 -49.89
N ARG A 10 -60.41 44.97 -50.57
CA ARG A 10 -60.38 43.70 -51.35
C ARG A 10 -59.96 44.05 -52.80
N PRO A 11 -59.64 43.14 -53.78
CA PRO A 11 -60.29 41.82 -54.02
C PRO A 11 -59.42 40.69 -54.71
N VAL A 12 -59.85 39.40 -54.68
CA VAL A 12 -60.19 38.49 -55.84
C VAL A 12 -58.98 37.97 -56.67
N ARG A 13 -58.79 36.71 -57.12
CA ARG A 13 -59.48 35.40 -57.11
C ARG A 13 -58.55 34.32 -57.78
N TRP A 14 -58.58 33.06 -57.28
CA TRP A 14 -58.61 31.73 -57.98
C TRP A 14 -57.29 31.29 -58.68
N TRP A 15 -56.76 30.07 -58.54
CA TRP A 15 -57.21 28.79 -59.14
C TRP A 15 -56.52 27.56 -58.48
N THR A 16 -57.25 26.44 -58.49
CA THR A 16 -56.91 24.99 -58.44
C THR A 16 -55.44 24.51 -58.40
N ALA A 17 -55.14 23.54 -57.52
CA ALA A 17 -54.54 22.23 -57.88
C ALA A 17 -54.42 21.27 -56.67
N LEU A 18 -54.67 19.99 -56.93
CA LEU A 18 -54.68 18.84 -56.02
C LEU A 18 -53.27 18.30 -55.70
N ALA A 19 -53.21 17.57 -54.57
CA ALA A 19 -52.39 16.39 -54.28
C ALA A 19 -50.87 16.53 -54.03
N ALA A 20 -50.46 16.33 -52.76
CA ALA A 20 -49.75 15.13 -52.29
C ALA A 20 -49.25 15.36 -50.86
N ALA A 21 -49.91 14.76 -49.86
CA ALA A 21 -49.40 14.70 -48.50
C ALA A 21 -48.54 13.43 -48.36
N ILE A 22 -47.22 13.59 -48.33
CA ILE A 22 -46.30 12.53 -47.91
C ILE A 22 -46.30 12.52 -46.38
N VAL A 23 -46.90 11.50 -45.79
CA VAL A 23 -46.78 11.20 -44.36
C VAL A 23 -45.44 10.50 -44.15
N VAL A 24 -44.44 11.23 -43.65
CA VAL A 24 -43.21 10.60 -43.14
C VAL A 24 -43.49 10.14 -41.70
N ILE A 25 -43.73 8.85 -41.53
CA ILE A 25 -43.74 8.21 -40.21
C ILE A 25 -42.27 8.16 -39.75
N GLY A 26 -41.88 9.09 -38.88
CA GLY A 26 -40.60 9.02 -38.19
C GLY A 26 -40.60 7.88 -37.19
N ALA A 27 -39.96 6.77 -37.53
CA ALA A 27 -39.67 5.71 -36.58
C ALA A 27 -38.64 6.24 -35.55
N MET A 28 -39.08 6.48 -34.32
CA MET A 28 -38.16 6.71 -33.20
C MET A 28 -37.45 5.39 -32.87
N LEU A 29 -36.27 5.20 -33.45
CA LEU A 29 -35.32 4.17 -33.01
C LEU A 29 -34.81 4.56 -31.62
N SER A 30 -35.34 3.87 -30.61
CA SER A 30 -34.81 3.90 -29.26
C SER A 30 -33.43 3.25 -29.29
N VAL A 31 -32.36 4.05 -29.37
CA VAL A 31 -31.00 3.54 -29.22
C VAL A 31 -30.78 3.24 -27.74
N THR A 32 -31.08 2.02 -27.34
CA THR A 32 -30.59 1.46 -26.08
C THR A 32 -29.06 1.42 -26.16
N HIS A 33 -28.40 2.40 -25.56
CA HIS A 33 -26.98 2.28 -25.26
C HIS A 33 -26.84 1.18 -24.21
N ALA A 34 -26.63 -0.06 -24.66
CA ALA A 34 -26.01 -1.05 -23.83
C ALA A 34 -24.61 -0.50 -23.53
N ALA A 35 -24.43 0.05 -22.33
CA ALA A 35 -23.10 0.27 -21.79
C ALA A 35 -22.45 -1.11 -21.76
N THR A 36 -21.61 -1.40 -22.75
CA THR A 36 -20.62 -2.46 -22.62
C THR A 36 -19.83 -2.08 -21.38
N ALA A 37 -20.04 -2.81 -20.29
CA ALA A 37 -19.14 -2.75 -19.15
C ALA A 37 -17.77 -3.06 -19.73
N GLU A 38 -16.92 -2.03 -19.87
CA GLU A 38 -15.49 -2.26 -20.06
C GLU A 38 -15.10 -3.22 -18.94
N GLU A 39 -14.72 -4.42 -19.32
CA GLU A 39 -14.35 -5.46 -18.37
C GLU A 39 -13.16 -4.88 -17.60
N GLU A 40 -13.39 -4.49 -16.34
CA GLU A 40 -12.29 -4.00 -15.51
C GLU A 40 -11.17 -5.04 -15.63
N PRO A 41 -9.98 -4.63 -16.09
CA PRO A 41 -8.91 -5.58 -16.37
C PRO A 41 -8.67 -6.41 -15.13
N ASP A 42 -8.61 -7.73 -15.30
CA ASP A 42 -8.46 -8.69 -14.21
C ASP A 42 -7.32 -8.24 -13.29
N ALA A 43 -7.68 -7.79 -12.08
CA ALA A 43 -6.76 -7.16 -11.15
C ALA A 43 -5.64 -8.12 -10.73
N LEU A 44 -5.93 -9.43 -10.65
CA LEU A 44 -4.91 -10.44 -10.36
C LEU A 44 -3.96 -10.59 -11.56
N ALA A 45 -4.49 -10.59 -12.78
CA ALA A 45 -3.67 -10.62 -14.01
C ALA A 45 -2.83 -9.35 -14.19
N GLN A 46 -3.31 -8.18 -13.75
CA GLN A 46 -2.49 -6.96 -13.69
C GLN A 46 -1.40 -7.06 -12.63
N ALA A 47 -1.74 -7.54 -11.44
CA ALA A 47 -0.78 -7.73 -10.36
C ALA A 47 0.31 -8.76 -10.74
N ALA A 48 -0.01 -9.76 -11.57
CA ALA A 48 0.96 -10.72 -12.11
C ALA A 48 2.03 -10.12 -13.04
N LYS A 49 1.81 -8.90 -13.55
CA LYS A 49 2.79 -8.17 -14.38
C LYS A 49 3.79 -7.35 -13.54
N ILE A 50 3.54 -7.20 -12.24
CA ILE A 50 4.43 -6.48 -11.34
C ILE A 50 5.68 -7.35 -11.15
N PRO A 51 6.89 -6.84 -11.48
CA PRO A 51 8.13 -7.56 -11.23
C PRO A 51 8.40 -7.69 -9.73
N ASN A 52 9.36 -8.53 -9.35
CA ASN A 52 9.84 -8.54 -7.96
C ASN A 52 10.51 -7.19 -7.65
N ASP A 53 9.83 -6.40 -6.82
CA ASP A 53 10.14 -5.00 -6.55
C ASP A 53 10.67 -4.76 -5.13
N GLN A 54 11.01 -5.83 -4.40
CA GLN A 54 11.61 -5.76 -3.06
C GLN A 54 12.81 -6.70 -2.85
N GLY A 55 13.09 -7.62 -3.78
CA GLY A 55 14.32 -8.40 -3.80
C GLY A 55 15.49 -7.68 -4.48
N PRO A 56 16.70 -8.23 -4.45
CA PRO A 56 17.86 -7.61 -5.08
C PRO A 56 17.69 -7.59 -6.60
N ALA A 57 18.36 -6.68 -7.30
CA ALA A 57 18.47 -6.79 -8.75
C ALA A 57 19.16 -8.12 -9.11
N PRO A 58 18.80 -8.82 -10.20
CA PRO A 58 19.42 -10.10 -10.55
C PRO A 58 20.96 -10.04 -10.67
N GLU A 59 21.48 -8.90 -11.10
CA GLU A 59 22.93 -8.63 -11.19
C GLU A 59 23.59 -8.32 -9.84
N CYS A 60 22.80 -7.96 -8.83
CA CYS A 60 23.22 -7.68 -7.46
C CYS A 60 22.91 -8.86 -6.51
N ALA A 61 22.24 -9.91 -7.00
CA ALA A 61 21.97 -11.14 -6.26
C ALA A 61 23.27 -11.95 -6.17
N GLY A 62 24.08 -11.70 -5.14
CA GLY A 62 25.24 -12.53 -4.81
C GLY A 62 24.81 -13.98 -4.57
N SER A 63 25.52 -14.94 -5.17
CA SER A 63 25.14 -16.35 -5.11
C SER A 63 25.14 -16.91 -3.69
N THR A 64 24.22 -17.86 -3.49
CA THR A 64 24.05 -18.79 -2.36
C THR A 64 25.25 -18.94 -1.41
N ALA A 65 24.97 -18.77 -0.12
CA ALA A 65 25.71 -19.31 1.02
C ALA A 65 27.22 -19.52 0.80
N GLY A 66 28.02 -18.44 0.92
CA GLY A 66 29.43 -18.61 1.25
C GLY A 66 30.42 -17.55 0.80
N HIS A 67 30.18 -16.77 -0.27
CA HIS A 67 31.22 -15.89 -0.83
C HIS A 67 30.71 -14.47 -1.15
N VAL A 68 30.94 -13.55 -0.23
CA VAL A 68 30.53 -12.12 -0.25
C VAL A 68 31.49 -11.23 -1.07
N HIS A 69 31.96 -11.67 -2.24
CA HIS A 69 33.07 -10.96 -2.91
C HIS A 69 32.84 -10.49 -4.36
N ASN A 70 31.68 -10.73 -4.99
CA ASN A 70 31.47 -10.38 -6.41
C ASN A 70 30.17 -9.63 -6.71
N VAL A 71 29.61 -8.87 -5.76
CA VAL A 71 28.51 -7.94 -6.09
C VAL A 71 29.12 -6.68 -6.75
N PRO A 72 28.64 -6.23 -7.92
CA PRO A 72 29.20 -5.05 -8.58
C PRO A 72 29.19 -3.81 -7.67
N ASP A 73 30.27 -3.03 -7.65
CA ASP A 73 30.37 -1.79 -6.84
C ASP A 73 29.21 -0.81 -7.10
N LYS A 74 28.67 -0.80 -8.32
CA LYS A 74 27.50 0.01 -8.70
C LYS A 74 26.23 -0.31 -7.88
N CYS A 75 26.12 -1.53 -7.33
CA CYS A 75 24.98 -1.98 -6.51
C CYS A 75 25.03 -1.46 -5.07
N HIS A 76 26.14 -0.83 -4.67
CA HIS A 76 26.42 -0.38 -3.30
C HIS A 76 26.98 1.05 -3.24
N ALA A 77 27.08 1.72 -4.38
CA ALA A 77 27.54 3.10 -4.43
C ALA A 77 26.46 4.03 -3.86
N ASP A 78 26.79 4.79 -2.82
CA ASP A 78 25.94 5.87 -2.33
C ASP A 78 25.77 6.91 -3.45
N MET A 79 24.59 6.91 -4.07
CA MET A 79 24.21 7.83 -5.14
C MET A 79 23.64 9.15 -4.58
N GLY A 80 23.63 9.31 -3.25
CA GLY A 80 23.16 10.49 -2.52
C GLY A 80 21.97 10.21 -1.60
N GLY A 81 21.76 11.13 -0.65
CA GLY A 81 20.59 11.14 0.23
C GLY A 81 19.36 11.80 -0.40
N PRO A 82 18.24 11.86 0.36
CA PRO A 82 17.01 12.48 -0.11
C PRO A 82 17.23 13.91 -0.63
N ALA A 83 16.66 14.24 -1.78
CA ALA A 83 16.70 15.57 -2.33
C ALA A 83 15.75 16.52 -1.59
N ASN A 84 15.99 17.84 -1.67
CA ASN A 84 15.08 18.84 -1.09
C ASN A 84 13.63 18.69 -1.59
N GLY A 85 13.46 18.21 -2.83
CA GLY A 85 12.15 17.95 -3.43
C GLY A 85 11.38 16.78 -2.81
N ASP A 86 12.05 15.91 -2.06
CA ASP A 86 11.45 14.76 -1.37
C ASP A 86 10.76 15.14 -0.07
N PHE A 87 10.93 16.38 0.39
CA PHE A 87 10.29 16.90 1.60
C PHE A 87 9.13 17.83 1.26
N ILE A 88 8.12 17.84 2.11
CA ILE A 88 6.99 18.76 2.00
C ILE A 88 6.48 19.17 3.38
N ASP A 89 6.16 20.46 3.55
CA ASP A 89 5.37 20.88 4.72
C ASP A 89 3.98 20.24 4.61
N ILE A 90 3.64 19.38 5.57
CA ILE A 90 2.39 18.63 5.56
C ILE A 90 1.15 19.53 5.45
N ARG A 91 1.24 20.80 5.88
CA ARG A 91 0.14 21.77 5.79
C ARG A 91 -0.15 22.20 4.36
N GLN A 92 0.81 22.03 3.44
CA GLN A 92 0.65 22.28 2.00
C GLN A 92 -0.06 21.13 1.28
N VAL A 93 -0.06 19.93 1.86
CA VAL A 93 -0.74 18.74 1.29
C VAL A 93 -2.24 18.89 1.46
N ARG A 94 -3.02 18.84 0.38
CA ARG A 94 -4.49 18.96 0.46
C ARG A 94 -5.10 17.87 1.35
N PRO A 95 -6.12 18.19 2.17
CA PRO A 95 -6.87 17.17 2.89
C PRO A 95 -7.48 16.15 1.91
N ALA A 96 -7.37 14.88 2.25
CA ALA A 96 -8.06 13.80 1.58
C ALA A 96 -9.58 14.01 1.70
N GLY A 97 -10.29 13.67 0.63
CA GLY A 97 -11.75 13.63 0.62
C GLY A 97 -12.30 12.54 1.56
N ARG A 98 -13.61 12.55 1.78
CA ARG A 98 -14.28 11.48 2.52
C ARG A 98 -14.12 10.16 1.75
N GLY A 99 -13.75 9.09 2.47
CA GLY A 99 -13.65 7.75 1.91
C GLY A 99 -15.00 7.19 1.45
N SER A 100 -14.98 6.03 0.79
CA SER A 100 -16.19 5.34 0.38
C SER A 100 -17.07 5.01 1.58
N GLN A 101 -18.40 5.12 1.39
CA GLN A 101 -19.35 4.80 2.44
C GLN A 101 -19.45 3.28 2.63
N ALA A 102 -19.55 2.85 3.89
CA ALA A 102 -19.79 1.45 4.22
C ALA A 102 -21.15 0.99 3.67
N GLY A 103 -21.13 -0.09 2.89
CA GLY A 103 -22.33 -0.75 2.40
C GLY A 103 -23.02 -1.59 3.48
N ARG A 104 -24.21 -2.11 3.18
CA ARG A 104 -25.01 -2.94 4.13
C ARG A 104 -24.29 -4.20 4.60
N GLN A 105 -23.40 -4.76 3.77
CA GLN A 105 -22.64 -5.97 4.08
C GLN A 105 -21.24 -5.69 4.63
N ALA A 106 -20.92 -4.43 4.94
CA ALA A 106 -19.61 -4.04 5.45
C ALA A 106 -19.22 -4.80 6.73
N SER A 107 -17.93 -5.06 6.87
CA SER A 107 -17.30 -5.40 8.13
C SER A 107 -16.58 -4.15 8.64
N THR A 108 -17.10 -3.57 9.72
CA THR A 108 -16.70 -2.25 10.22
C THR A 108 -15.85 -2.32 11.48
N GLY A 109 -15.61 -3.53 12.01
CA GLY A 109 -14.81 -3.74 13.19
C GLY A 109 -13.32 -3.71 12.88
N THR A 110 -12.54 -3.73 13.96
CA THR A 110 -11.07 -3.75 13.93
C THR A 110 -10.56 -4.78 14.92
N PHE A 111 -9.37 -5.32 14.64
CA PHE A 111 -8.55 -6.09 15.57
C PHE A 111 -7.15 -5.48 15.61
N VAL A 112 -6.58 -5.22 16.79
CA VAL A 112 -5.22 -4.67 16.92
C VAL A 112 -4.29 -5.73 17.51
N SER A 113 -3.22 -6.06 16.77
CA SER A 113 -2.12 -6.86 17.32
C SER A 113 -1.13 -5.95 18.04
N VAL A 114 -0.80 -6.30 19.29
CA VAL A 114 0.06 -5.48 20.17
C VAL A 114 1.42 -6.14 20.29
N CYS A 115 2.40 -5.64 19.52
CA CYS A 115 3.73 -6.26 19.38
C CYS A 115 4.90 -5.36 19.82
N GLY A 116 4.62 -4.20 20.42
CA GLY A 116 5.65 -3.26 20.84
C GLY A 116 6.27 -2.49 19.69
N THR A 117 7.51 -2.04 19.85
CA THR A 117 8.20 -1.11 18.94
C THR A 117 9.62 -1.58 18.63
N ASN A 118 9.82 -2.89 18.53
CA ASN A 118 11.14 -3.52 18.39
C ASN A 118 12.09 -3.13 19.55
N THR A 119 11.72 -3.47 20.79
CA THR A 119 12.56 -3.21 21.98
C THR A 119 13.73 -4.18 22.12
N GLU A 120 13.57 -5.35 21.54
CA GLU A 120 14.49 -6.48 21.46
C GLU A 120 15.62 -6.24 20.45
N GLY A 121 15.45 -5.30 19.52
CA GLY A 121 16.47 -4.98 18.52
C GLY A 121 16.56 -5.99 17.39
N HIS A 122 15.44 -6.62 17.03
CA HIS A 122 15.37 -7.52 15.89
C HIS A 122 15.30 -6.71 14.59
N HIS A 123 16.45 -6.55 13.95
CA HIS A 123 16.57 -5.98 12.62
C HIS A 123 17.67 -6.69 11.84
N ASN A 124 17.46 -6.85 10.54
CA ASN A 124 18.40 -7.45 9.59
C ASN A 124 18.09 -6.91 8.20
N SER A 125 18.92 -7.24 7.21
CA SER A 125 18.74 -6.83 5.82
C SER A 125 18.28 -7.95 4.90
N ASP A 126 17.68 -8.97 5.49
CA ASP A 126 17.13 -10.06 4.73
C ASP A 126 15.69 -9.74 4.29
N ASN A 127 15.19 -10.49 3.32
CA ASN A 127 13.77 -10.49 2.99
C ASN A 127 13.35 -11.91 2.57
N PHE A 128 12.90 -12.70 3.54
CA PHE A 128 12.55 -14.10 3.33
C PHE A 128 11.29 -14.30 2.48
N ILE A 129 10.46 -13.27 2.29
CA ILE A 129 9.29 -13.35 1.41
C ILE A 129 9.76 -13.32 -0.04
N VAL A 130 10.57 -12.32 -0.40
CA VAL A 130 10.94 -12.06 -1.81
C VAL A 130 12.28 -12.63 -2.26
N ALA A 131 13.13 -13.00 -1.31
CA ALA A 131 14.46 -13.58 -1.51
C ALA A 131 14.76 -14.66 -0.44
N PRO A 132 13.94 -15.74 -0.35
CA PRO A 132 14.15 -16.79 0.63
C PRO A 132 15.52 -17.46 0.46
N GLY A 133 16.22 -17.68 1.58
CA GLY A 133 17.56 -18.24 1.65
C GLY A 133 18.69 -17.27 1.32
N VAL A 134 18.39 -15.98 1.09
CA VAL A 134 19.36 -14.95 0.73
C VAL A 134 19.58 -14.00 1.90
N THR A 135 20.82 -13.98 2.40
CA THR A 135 21.27 -12.97 3.37
C THR A 135 21.52 -11.64 2.67
N ASN A 136 21.21 -10.52 3.34
CA ASN A 136 21.26 -9.18 2.77
C ASN A 136 20.42 -9.02 1.49
N GLY A 137 19.38 -9.86 1.28
CA GLY A 137 18.57 -9.83 0.07
C GLY A 137 17.83 -8.51 -0.16
N ALA A 138 17.61 -7.72 0.88
CA ALA A 138 16.98 -6.42 0.77
C ALA A 138 17.97 -5.29 0.44
N HIS A 139 19.28 -5.44 0.73
CA HIS A 139 20.29 -4.37 0.66
C HIS A 139 19.97 -3.14 1.55
N HIS A 140 18.99 -3.27 2.44
CA HIS A 140 18.62 -2.26 3.43
C HIS A 140 18.12 -2.94 4.69
N THR A 141 18.24 -2.26 5.83
CA THR A 141 17.79 -2.84 7.11
C THR A 141 16.27 -2.72 7.28
N HIS A 142 15.63 -3.81 7.71
CA HIS A 142 14.25 -3.84 8.19
C HIS A 142 14.19 -3.92 9.71
N ASP A 143 13.27 -3.18 10.31
CA ASP A 143 12.81 -3.42 11.69
C ASP A 143 11.73 -4.51 11.68
N TYR A 144 11.79 -5.43 12.65
CA TYR A 144 10.78 -6.46 12.85
C TYR A 144 10.06 -6.29 14.18
N VAL A 145 8.78 -6.65 14.22
CA VAL A 145 8.04 -6.98 15.45
C VAL A 145 7.23 -8.25 15.25
N GLY A 146 6.81 -8.86 16.36
CA GLY A 146 6.13 -10.15 16.36
C GLY A 146 7.15 -11.28 16.38
N ASN A 147 7.21 -12.08 15.31
CA ASN A 147 8.12 -13.21 15.22
C ASN A 147 9.58 -12.81 15.53
N VAL A 148 10.21 -13.51 16.47
CA VAL A 148 11.58 -13.18 16.93
C VAL A 148 12.68 -13.91 16.17
N SER A 149 12.34 -14.77 15.20
CA SER A 149 13.33 -15.54 14.42
C SER A 149 13.34 -15.21 12.93
N ALA A 150 12.56 -14.21 12.50
CA ALA A 150 12.41 -13.88 11.08
C ALA A 150 13.72 -13.33 10.48
N ASP A 151 14.31 -14.10 9.58
CA ASP A 151 15.54 -13.81 8.85
C ASP A 151 15.49 -14.44 7.45
N GLY A 152 16.53 -14.29 6.64
CA GLY A 152 16.59 -14.82 5.28
C GLY A 152 16.42 -16.34 5.19
N ASN A 153 16.70 -17.09 6.25
CA ASN A 153 16.59 -18.55 6.28
C ASN A 153 15.26 -19.05 6.84
N SER A 154 14.34 -18.15 7.15
CA SER A 154 13.07 -18.49 7.76
C SER A 154 12.20 -19.37 6.87
N THR A 155 11.68 -20.45 7.45
CA THR A 155 10.70 -21.34 6.84
C THR A 155 9.36 -21.22 7.56
N ASN A 156 8.31 -21.82 6.99
CA ASN A 156 7.02 -21.88 7.66
C ASN A 156 7.13 -22.59 9.02
N GLU A 157 7.96 -23.63 9.11
CA GLU A 157 8.20 -24.40 10.32
C GLU A 157 8.97 -23.58 11.36
N SER A 158 10.05 -22.88 10.95
CA SER A 158 10.82 -22.05 11.89
C SER A 158 9.98 -20.91 12.45
N LEU A 159 9.23 -20.20 11.59
CA LEU A 159 8.35 -19.12 11.99
C LEU A 159 7.24 -19.60 12.93
N ALA A 160 6.63 -20.75 12.64
CA ALA A 160 5.59 -21.32 13.49
C ALA A 160 6.14 -21.81 14.84
N ALA A 161 7.39 -22.25 14.92
CA ALA A 161 8.02 -22.70 16.16
C ALA A 161 8.58 -21.56 17.03
N ALA A 162 8.78 -20.37 16.45
CA ALA A 162 9.40 -19.24 17.12
C ALA A 162 8.55 -18.61 18.23
N GLY A 163 9.22 -17.87 19.12
CA GLY A 163 8.55 -16.94 20.03
C GLY A 163 8.05 -15.68 19.31
N THR A 164 7.33 -14.84 20.04
CA THR A 164 6.82 -13.57 19.53
C THR A 164 6.85 -12.47 20.57
N THR A 165 6.99 -11.22 20.13
CA THR A 165 6.78 -10.03 20.95
C THR A 165 5.31 -9.62 21.05
N CYS A 166 4.43 -10.22 20.24
CA CYS A 166 3.01 -9.89 20.23
C CYS A 166 2.23 -10.53 21.38
N ALA A 167 1.24 -9.80 21.87
CA ALA A 167 0.20 -10.34 22.74
C ALA A 167 -0.57 -11.48 22.05
N LYS A 168 -1.18 -12.37 22.87
CA LYS A 168 -2.01 -13.49 22.42
C LYS A 168 -1.30 -14.50 21.49
N ASP A 169 0.02 -14.59 21.58
CA ASP A 169 0.84 -15.53 20.79
C ASP A 169 0.64 -15.35 19.27
N ASP A 170 0.47 -14.11 18.82
CA ASP A 170 0.54 -13.78 17.39
C ASP A 170 1.99 -13.91 16.91
N ARG A 171 2.33 -15.03 16.26
CA ARG A 171 3.68 -15.29 15.76
C ARG A 171 3.96 -14.67 14.39
N SER A 172 3.04 -13.84 13.88
CA SER A 172 3.20 -13.23 12.56
C SER A 172 4.45 -12.36 12.49
N THR A 173 5.00 -12.23 11.28
CA THR A 173 6.08 -11.28 11.01
C THR A 173 5.47 -9.95 10.56
N TYR A 174 5.95 -8.85 11.12
CA TYR A 174 5.59 -7.50 10.68
C TYR A 174 6.88 -6.72 10.53
N TYR A 175 7.22 -6.29 9.31
CA TYR A 175 8.48 -5.60 9.08
C TYR A 175 8.41 -4.51 8.02
N TRP A 176 9.32 -3.55 8.14
CA TRP A 176 9.38 -2.33 7.33
C TRP A 176 10.83 -1.80 7.30
N PRO A 177 11.25 -1.08 6.24
CA PRO A 177 12.59 -0.50 6.19
C PRO A 177 12.75 0.52 7.30
N VAL A 178 13.92 0.54 7.93
CA VAL A 178 14.17 1.45 9.05
C VAL A 178 14.22 2.90 8.59
N LEU A 179 13.97 3.82 9.51
CA LEU A 179 14.23 5.24 9.30
C LEU A 179 15.52 5.60 10.02
N ARG A 180 16.43 6.33 9.37
CA ARG A 180 17.67 6.80 9.98
C ARG A 180 17.65 8.28 10.23
N ARG A 181 18.29 8.68 11.33
CA ARG A 181 18.78 10.04 11.49
C ARG A 181 20.11 10.18 10.76
N THR A 182 20.15 11.05 9.78
CA THR A 182 21.32 11.28 8.94
C THR A 182 22.33 12.23 9.60
N GLY A 183 23.54 12.32 9.05
CA GLY A 183 24.60 13.22 9.53
C GLY A 183 25.36 12.71 10.77
N LYS A 184 25.14 11.46 11.18
CA LYS A 184 25.92 10.76 12.22
C LYS A 184 26.17 9.33 11.77
N GLN A 185 27.28 8.74 12.22
CA GLN A 185 27.53 7.32 12.01
C GLN A 185 26.67 6.47 12.95
N GLY A 186 26.06 5.42 12.40
CA GLY A 186 25.35 4.37 13.14
C GLY A 186 26.29 3.23 13.52
N SER A 187 25.82 2.34 14.40
CA SER A 187 26.58 1.15 14.83
C SER A 187 26.80 0.12 13.73
N ASP A 188 25.98 0.15 12.69
CA ASP A 188 25.96 -0.76 11.54
C ASP A 188 26.64 -0.17 10.29
N GLN A 189 27.45 0.88 10.46
CA GLN A 189 28.18 1.54 9.37
C GLN A 189 29.10 0.61 8.54
N ASN A 190 29.51 -0.52 9.11
CA ASN A 190 30.38 -1.50 8.45
C ASN A 190 29.65 -2.83 8.18
N ASN A 191 28.32 -2.84 8.30
CA ASN A 191 27.50 -4.03 8.14
C ASN A 191 26.71 -3.97 6.83
N ASP A 192 26.33 -5.14 6.36
CA ASP A 192 25.36 -5.35 5.30
C ASP A 192 23.99 -4.77 5.75
N GLY A 193 23.22 -4.22 4.80
CA GLY A 193 22.01 -3.43 5.03
C GLY A 193 22.23 -2.02 5.55
N GLY A 194 23.37 -1.78 6.21
CA GLY A 194 23.77 -0.50 6.77
C GLY A 194 24.75 0.24 5.85
N GLY A 195 25.88 0.69 6.41
CA GLY A 195 26.79 1.58 5.68
C GLY A 195 27.49 0.95 4.48
N LYS A 196 27.62 -0.38 4.41
CA LYS A 196 28.13 -1.05 3.19
C LYS A 196 27.19 -0.92 2.00
N ASP A 197 25.90 -0.78 2.26
CA ASP A 197 24.85 -0.58 1.27
C ASP A 197 24.43 0.89 1.18
N GLY A 198 25.27 1.83 1.62
CA GLY A 198 24.97 3.27 1.57
C GLY A 198 23.94 3.76 2.59
N ASN A 199 23.36 2.88 3.40
CA ASN A 199 22.42 3.26 4.47
C ASN A 199 23.17 3.79 5.69
N VAL A 200 23.52 5.08 5.67
CA VAL A 200 24.32 5.74 6.71
C VAL A 200 23.45 6.57 7.64
N GLY A 201 23.57 6.34 8.93
CA GLY A 201 22.81 7.08 9.94
C GLY A 201 22.56 6.25 11.18
N ILE A 202 22.03 6.88 12.21
CA ILE A 202 21.55 6.18 13.40
C ILE A 202 20.12 5.70 13.14
N ILE A 203 19.89 4.39 13.22
CA ILE A 203 18.54 3.81 13.16
C ILE A 203 17.64 4.47 14.22
N LEU A 204 16.51 4.99 13.78
CA LEU A 204 15.48 5.58 14.62
C LEU A 204 14.50 4.49 15.02
N LYS A 205 14.36 4.29 16.32
CA LYS A 205 13.32 3.44 16.88
C LYS A 205 11.94 4.13 16.76
N PRO A 206 10.88 3.44 16.34
CA PRO A 206 9.52 3.98 16.40
C PRO A 206 9.13 4.33 17.85
N ALA A 207 8.50 5.49 18.04
CA ALA A 207 7.88 5.86 19.31
C ALA A 207 6.60 5.04 19.57
N SER A 208 5.90 4.63 18.51
CA SER A 208 4.78 3.68 18.59
C SER A 208 4.58 2.95 17.28
N VAL A 209 4.13 1.70 17.35
CA VAL A 209 3.69 0.88 16.22
C VAL A 209 2.26 0.45 16.48
N ARG A 210 1.40 0.61 15.47
CA ARG A 210 0.00 0.18 15.53
C ARG A 210 -0.29 -0.75 14.36
N LEU A 211 -0.54 -2.03 14.66
CA LEU A 211 -0.86 -3.08 13.70
C LEU A 211 -2.37 -3.35 13.76
N GLU A 212 -3.13 -2.66 12.93
CA GLU A 212 -4.59 -2.78 12.90
C GLU A 212 -5.05 -3.60 11.71
N PHE A 213 -5.89 -4.60 11.97
CA PHE A 213 -6.62 -5.36 10.99
C PHE A 213 -8.05 -4.82 10.89
N GLY A 214 -8.39 -4.25 9.74
CA GLY A 214 -9.72 -3.73 9.43
C GLY A 214 -10.55 -4.69 8.59
N GLY A 215 -11.85 -4.44 8.54
CA GLY A 215 -12.75 -5.14 7.62
C GLY A 215 -12.77 -4.56 6.20
N ASN A 216 -13.73 -5.01 5.40
CA ASN A 216 -14.01 -4.51 4.07
C ASN A 216 -15.30 -3.68 4.05
N SER A 217 -15.29 -2.56 3.31
CA SER A 217 -16.43 -1.62 3.28
C SER A 217 -17.68 -2.17 2.57
N GLN A 218 -17.57 -3.27 1.83
CA GLN A 218 -18.65 -3.83 1.01
C GLN A 218 -18.96 -5.30 1.32
N ALA A 219 -18.14 -5.98 2.12
CA ALA A 219 -18.28 -7.41 2.43
C ALA A 219 -17.80 -7.76 3.84
N LYS A 220 -18.18 -8.95 4.31
CA LYS A 220 -17.55 -9.61 5.46
C LYS A 220 -16.20 -10.19 5.06
N VAL A 221 -15.24 -10.15 5.98
CA VAL A 221 -13.92 -10.74 5.77
C VAL A 221 -13.90 -12.22 6.14
N ARG A 222 -13.05 -12.99 5.47
CA ARG A 222 -12.73 -14.39 5.78
C ARG A 222 -11.38 -14.47 6.48
N ALA A 223 -11.14 -15.55 7.23
CA ALA A 223 -9.84 -15.80 7.86
C ALA A 223 -8.72 -15.85 6.81
N MET A 224 -7.61 -15.15 7.08
CA MET A 224 -6.38 -15.37 6.33
C MET A 224 -5.85 -16.77 6.64
N PRO A 225 -5.42 -17.56 5.65
CA PRO A 225 -4.71 -18.78 5.93
C PRO A 225 -3.38 -18.46 6.62
N GLN A 226 -2.91 -19.37 7.47
CA GLN A 226 -1.56 -19.28 8.00
C GLN A 226 -0.56 -19.30 6.83
N PHE A 227 0.51 -18.54 6.99
CA PHE A 227 1.58 -18.27 6.03
C PHE A 227 1.18 -17.47 4.79
N LEU A 228 0.01 -16.81 4.80
CA LEU A 228 -0.28 -15.77 3.80
C LEU A 228 0.77 -14.66 3.90
N ARG A 229 1.50 -14.42 2.80
CA ARG A 229 2.55 -13.40 2.69
C ARG A 229 2.03 -12.22 1.90
N ILE A 230 2.16 -11.03 2.45
CA ILE A 230 1.60 -9.83 1.84
C ILE A 230 2.65 -8.74 1.90
N ILE A 231 2.86 -8.07 0.76
CA ILE A 231 3.74 -6.92 0.66
C ILE A 231 2.95 -5.70 0.17
N THR A 232 3.37 -4.51 0.60
CA THR A 232 2.81 -3.22 0.18
C THR A 232 3.92 -2.21 -0.08
N GLY A 233 3.66 -1.20 -0.89
CA GLY A 233 4.68 -0.28 -1.39
C GLY A 233 5.47 -0.87 -2.56
N ASP A 234 6.58 -0.25 -2.92
CA ASP A 234 7.49 -0.68 -3.99
C ASP A 234 8.88 -0.17 -3.61
N ALA A 235 9.79 -1.06 -3.24
CA ALA A 235 11.12 -0.66 -2.78
C ALA A 235 11.99 -0.10 -3.91
N LYS A 236 11.54 -0.20 -5.17
CA LYS A 236 12.19 0.27 -6.39
C LYS A 236 11.37 1.32 -7.14
N ALA A 237 10.50 2.05 -6.43
CA ALA A 237 9.53 2.96 -7.04
C ALA A 237 10.15 4.13 -7.85
N LEU A 238 11.41 4.53 -7.62
CA LEU A 238 12.06 5.50 -8.51
C LEU A 238 12.32 4.90 -9.89
N THR A 239 12.74 3.63 -9.94
CA THR A 239 13.03 2.90 -11.18
C THR A 239 11.75 2.42 -11.86
N ASN A 240 10.83 1.84 -11.08
CA ASN A 240 9.59 1.24 -11.59
C ASN A 240 8.51 2.28 -11.90
N GLY A 241 8.62 3.47 -11.30
CA GLY A 241 7.57 4.48 -11.31
C GLY A 241 6.52 4.27 -10.20
N PRO A 242 5.59 5.22 -10.02
CA PRO A 242 4.78 5.34 -8.82
C PRO A 242 3.57 4.39 -8.76
N ALA A 243 3.34 3.54 -9.76
CA ALA A 243 2.11 2.75 -9.89
C ALA A 243 1.86 1.81 -8.70
N ASN A 244 2.93 1.26 -8.12
CA ASN A 244 2.90 0.37 -6.97
C ASN A 244 3.36 1.03 -5.66
N ALA A 245 3.73 2.31 -5.69
CA ALA A 245 4.02 3.07 -4.48
C ALA A 245 2.72 3.27 -3.68
N ARG A 246 2.63 2.63 -2.51
CA ARG A 246 1.43 2.63 -1.67
C ARG A 246 1.65 3.21 -0.28
N ALA A 247 2.90 3.32 0.16
CA ALA A 247 3.22 3.94 1.43
C ALA A 247 2.79 5.40 1.47
N LYS A 248 2.24 5.80 2.62
CA LYS A 248 1.75 7.16 2.86
C LYS A 248 2.45 7.72 4.08
N TRP A 249 2.79 8.99 3.99
CA TRP A 249 3.38 9.74 5.07
C TRP A 249 2.45 10.85 5.55
N THR A 250 2.45 11.10 6.85
CA THR A 250 1.70 12.20 7.48
C THR A 250 2.38 12.63 8.78
N CYS A 251 1.75 13.54 9.51
CA CYS A 251 2.13 13.91 10.86
C CYS A 251 1.00 13.58 11.83
N SER A 252 1.33 13.22 13.07
CA SER A 252 0.32 12.96 14.08
C SER A 252 -0.60 14.19 14.26
N GLY A 253 -1.90 13.94 14.40
CA GLY A 253 -2.93 14.99 14.44
C GLY A 253 -3.32 15.59 13.07
N LEU A 254 -2.64 15.22 11.97
CA LEU A 254 -2.93 15.68 10.60
C LEU A 254 -3.26 14.52 9.66
N THR A 255 -3.88 13.46 10.19
CA THR A 255 -4.12 12.18 9.49
C THR A 255 -5.04 12.28 8.26
N ASN A 256 -5.73 13.40 8.07
CA ASN A 256 -6.47 13.68 6.84
C ASN A 256 -5.60 14.23 5.71
N ARG A 257 -4.29 14.42 5.91
CA ARG A 257 -3.34 14.86 4.89
C ARG A 257 -2.27 13.79 4.76
N THR A 258 -2.17 13.17 3.59
CA THR A 258 -1.19 12.12 3.32
C THR A 258 -0.43 12.43 2.04
N THR A 259 0.85 12.10 2.01
CA THR A 259 1.75 12.34 0.88
C THR A 259 2.66 11.14 0.64
N THR A 260 3.29 11.06 -0.52
CA THR A 260 4.39 10.12 -0.83
C THR A 260 5.76 10.73 -0.54
N LYS A 261 5.80 11.96 0.00
CA LYS A 261 7.01 12.71 0.37
C LYS A 261 7.27 12.62 1.87
N TYR A 262 8.50 12.87 2.29
CA TYR A 262 8.81 13.06 3.71
C TYR A 262 8.07 14.29 4.26
N PRO A 263 7.28 14.14 5.33
CA PRO A 263 6.51 15.25 5.87
C PRO A 263 7.37 16.05 6.85
N LEU A 264 7.47 17.36 6.62
CA LEU A 264 7.98 18.30 7.60
C LEU A 264 6.87 18.60 8.60
N CYS A 265 6.98 18.01 9.79
CA CYS A 265 5.92 18.04 10.79
C CYS A 265 5.98 19.29 11.71
N PRO A 266 4.82 19.86 12.10
CA PRO A 266 4.76 20.91 13.13
C PRO A 266 5.42 20.50 14.45
N ARG A 267 5.83 21.48 15.26
CA ARG A 267 6.35 21.20 16.61
C ARG A 267 5.29 20.47 17.45
N GLY A 268 5.71 19.49 18.24
CA GLY A 268 4.82 18.66 19.06
C GLY A 268 4.07 17.56 18.30
N SER A 269 4.29 17.42 16.99
CA SER A 269 3.77 16.29 16.20
C SER A 269 4.89 15.33 15.79
N GLN A 270 4.52 14.07 15.61
CA GLN A 270 5.39 12.96 15.20
C GLN A 270 5.28 12.74 13.69
N ILE A 271 6.35 12.22 13.09
CA ILE A 271 6.31 11.71 11.72
C ILE A 271 5.55 10.39 11.75
N GLN A 272 4.60 10.18 10.83
CA GLN A 272 3.85 8.94 10.73
C GLN A 272 3.97 8.32 9.33
N ARG A 273 4.39 7.06 9.29
CA ARG A 273 4.30 6.19 8.11
C ARG A 273 3.04 5.35 8.22
N ILE A 274 2.36 5.18 7.10
CA ILE A 274 1.11 4.45 6.97
C ILE A 274 1.30 3.45 5.84
N LEU A 275 1.31 2.17 6.19
CA LEU A 275 1.45 1.05 5.27
C LEU A 275 0.14 0.27 5.26
N GLU A 276 -0.63 0.41 4.19
CA GLU A 276 -1.89 -0.32 3.99
C GLU A 276 -1.66 -1.50 3.06
N PHE A 277 -2.04 -2.69 3.49
CA PHE A 277 -1.82 -3.91 2.72
C PHE A 277 -3.04 -4.22 1.84
N PRO A 278 -2.86 -4.94 0.72
CA PRO A 278 -3.97 -5.49 -0.04
C PRO A 278 -4.77 -6.49 0.81
N SER A 279 -6.04 -6.68 0.48
CA SER A 279 -6.97 -7.44 1.33
C SER A 279 -8.02 -8.23 0.54
N CYS A 280 -7.82 -8.38 -0.77
CA CYS A 280 -8.67 -9.18 -1.65
C CYS A 280 -7.87 -10.36 -2.17
N TRP A 281 -7.97 -11.47 -1.45
CA TRP A 281 -7.20 -12.69 -1.64
C TRP A 281 -7.84 -13.60 -2.69
N ASP A 282 -7.07 -14.31 -3.49
CA ASP A 282 -7.58 -15.24 -4.52
C ASP A 282 -8.31 -16.47 -3.95
N GLY A 283 -8.30 -16.65 -2.63
CA GLY A 283 -8.99 -17.74 -1.95
C GLY A 283 -8.22 -19.06 -1.92
N LYS A 284 -7.01 -19.11 -2.47
CA LYS A 284 -6.22 -20.33 -2.65
C LYS A 284 -4.76 -20.22 -2.22
N ASN A 285 -4.01 -19.23 -2.71
CA ASN A 285 -2.56 -19.23 -2.62
C ASN A 285 -2.07 -18.36 -1.46
N THR A 286 -1.16 -18.88 -0.63
CA THR A 286 -0.55 -18.10 0.46
C THR A 286 0.58 -17.18 -0.02
N ASP A 287 1.02 -17.36 -1.26
CA ASP A 287 2.02 -16.55 -1.94
C ASP A 287 1.90 -16.75 -3.45
N SER A 288 2.55 -15.90 -4.24
CA SER A 288 2.64 -16.02 -5.70
C SER A 288 4.10 -15.86 -6.14
N ALA A 289 4.46 -16.32 -7.33
CA ALA A 289 5.85 -16.21 -7.83
C ALA A 289 6.40 -14.77 -7.84
N ASN A 290 5.54 -13.76 -7.93
CA ASN A 290 5.91 -12.36 -7.84
C ASN A 290 5.45 -11.68 -6.53
N HIS A 291 4.97 -12.45 -5.56
CA HIS A 291 4.49 -11.99 -4.24
C HIS A 291 3.34 -10.97 -4.25
N ARG A 292 2.70 -10.73 -5.40
CA ARG A 292 1.66 -9.71 -5.59
C ARG A 292 0.35 -10.27 -6.13
N SER A 293 0.40 -11.27 -7.03
CA SER A 293 -0.78 -11.64 -7.81
C SER A 293 -1.82 -12.47 -7.08
N HIS A 294 -1.49 -13.04 -5.91
CA HIS A 294 -2.44 -13.82 -5.10
C HIS A 294 -3.32 -12.95 -4.19
N ILE A 295 -3.00 -11.66 -4.01
CA ILE A 295 -3.76 -10.74 -3.16
C ILE A 295 -3.65 -9.30 -3.64
N VAL A 296 -4.79 -8.65 -3.88
CA VAL A 296 -4.85 -7.30 -4.47
C VAL A 296 -5.64 -6.33 -3.60
N PHE A 297 -5.50 -5.04 -3.90
CA PHE A 297 -6.27 -4.00 -3.22
C PHE A 297 -7.74 -4.05 -3.63
N PRO A 298 -8.68 -3.74 -2.71
CA PRO A 298 -10.04 -3.38 -3.10
C PRO A 298 -10.01 -2.20 -4.09
N ASN A 299 -11.00 -2.14 -4.98
CA ASN A 299 -11.13 -1.00 -5.90
C ASN A 299 -11.53 0.29 -5.17
N SER A 300 -11.67 1.39 -5.90
CA SER A 300 -12.02 2.72 -5.33
C SER A 300 -13.35 2.76 -4.57
N SER A 301 -14.28 1.83 -4.88
CA SER A 301 -15.54 1.67 -4.14
C SER A 301 -15.40 0.79 -2.89
N GLY A 302 -14.21 0.21 -2.67
CA GLY A 302 -13.90 -0.73 -1.60
C GLY A 302 -14.39 -2.16 -1.85
N ARG A 303 -14.82 -2.49 -3.08
CA ARG A 303 -15.19 -3.87 -3.46
C ARG A 303 -13.94 -4.66 -3.81
N CYS A 304 -13.94 -5.93 -3.44
CA CYS A 304 -12.95 -6.86 -3.94
C CYS A 304 -13.22 -7.22 -5.41
N PRO A 305 -12.19 -7.30 -6.28
CA PRO A 305 -12.33 -7.75 -7.66
C PRO A 305 -12.95 -9.15 -7.76
N ARG A 306 -13.52 -9.47 -8.92
CA ARG A 306 -14.09 -10.81 -9.19
C ARG A 306 -13.00 -11.87 -8.99
N GLY A 307 -13.39 -13.03 -8.44
CA GLY A 307 -12.45 -14.13 -8.18
C GLY A 307 -11.63 -13.96 -6.90
N THR A 308 -11.84 -12.89 -6.14
CA THR A 308 -11.18 -12.68 -4.84
C THR A 308 -12.18 -12.65 -3.69
N VAL A 309 -11.68 -12.89 -2.48
CA VAL A 309 -12.41 -12.84 -1.22
C VAL A 309 -11.77 -11.82 -0.29
N ALA A 310 -12.60 -11.04 0.40
CA ALA A 310 -12.11 -10.09 1.40
C ALA A 310 -11.51 -10.85 2.59
N VAL A 311 -10.31 -10.47 3.00
CA VAL A 311 -9.65 -10.87 4.24
C VAL A 311 -9.39 -9.63 5.12
N PRO A 312 -9.10 -9.76 6.43
CA PRO A 312 -8.72 -8.61 7.24
C PRO A 312 -7.60 -7.78 6.59
N GLN A 313 -7.82 -6.48 6.44
CA GLN A 313 -6.83 -5.58 5.87
C GLN A 313 -5.86 -5.14 6.97
N LEU A 314 -4.59 -5.53 6.86
CA LEU A 314 -3.55 -4.98 7.72
C LEU A 314 -3.25 -3.52 7.35
N ARG A 315 -3.19 -2.67 8.37
CA ARG A 315 -2.69 -1.31 8.32
C ARG A 315 -1.67 -1.12 9.44
N MET A 316 -0.42 -0.88 9.05
CA MET A 316 0.63 -0.48 9.99
C MET A 316 0.69 1.04 10.05
N VAL A 317 0.68 1.60 11.26
CA VAL A 317 1.00 3.01 11.49
C VAL A 317 2.21 3.09 12.40
N LEU A 318 3.32 3.60 11.86
CA LEU A 318 4.60 3.74 12.54
C LEU A 318 4.80 5.22 12.87
N SER A 319 4.90 5.57 14.15
CA SER A 319 5.12 6.95 14.57
C SER A 319 6.54 7.12 15.10
N TYR A 320 7.22 8.16 14.63
CA TYR A 320 8.58 8.50 15.02
C TYR A 320 8.63 9.90 15.59
N GLU A 321 9.52 10.11 16.55
CA GLU A 321 9.83 11.44 17.04
C GLU A 321 10.22 12.37 15.88
N ARG A 322 9.82 13.63 16.01
CA ARG A 322 10.09 14.64 14.99
C ARG A 322 11.60 14.79 14.79
N GLN A 323 12.03 14.81 13.54
CA GLN A 323 13.42 15.10 13.19
C GLN A 323 13.61 16.59 12.89
N ASN A 324 14.85 17.07 12.94
CA ASN A 324 15.16 18.46 12.63
C ASN A 324 15.32 18.63 11.12
N GLY A 325 14.40 19.37 10.50
CA GLY A 325 14.43 19.64 9.06
C GLY A 325 14.44 18.35 8.26
N THR A 326 15.42 18.23 7.36
CA THR A 326 15.62 17.11 6.43
C THR A 326 16.62 16.07 6.94
N GLY A 327 16.98 16.10 8.23
CA GLY A 327 18.00 15.24 8.84
C GLY A 327 17.59 13.78 9.07
N PHE A 328 16.81 13.19 8.16
CA PHE A 328 16.37 11.81 8.22
C PHE A 328 16.10 11.23 6.84
N ALA A 329 16.25 9.92 6.73
CA ALA A 329 16.10 9.18 5.47
C ALA A 329 15.58 7.78 5.78
N LEU A 330 14.79 7.22 4.86
CA LEU A 330 14.41 5.82 4.87
C LEU A 330 15.56 4.98 4.32
N ASP A 331 15.79 3.80 4.88
CA ASP A 331 16.69 2.86 4.24
C ASP A 331 16.08 2.34 2.93
N SER A 332 16.92 2.19 1.91
CA SER A 332 16.52 1.72 0.60
C SER A 332 17.70 1.11 -0.13
N PHE A 333 17.43 0.48 -1.28
CA PHE A 333 18.46 0.23 -2.28
C PHE A 333 19.20 1.53 -2.65
N PRO A 334 20.52 1.51 -2.88
CA PRO A 334 21.29 2.71 -3.20
C PRO A 334 20.79 3.48 -4.42
N GLU A 335 20.32 2.77 -5.46
CA GLU A 335 19.81 3.38 -6.69
C GLU A 335 18.48 4.12 -6.47
N GLN A 336 17.86 3.95 -5.29
CA GLN A 336 16.59 4.55 -4.92
C GLN A 336 16.74 5.83 -4.10
N LEU A 337 17.97 6.26 -3.83
CA LEU A 337 18.31 7.57 -3.27
C LEU A 337 17.59 7.90 -1.96
N HIS A 338 17.23 6.87 -1.18
CA HIS A 338 16.42 7.00 0.02
C HIS A 338 15.11 7.78 -0.21
N ALA A 339 14.55 7.73 -1.43
CA ALA A 339 13.36 8.49 -1.76
C ALA A 339 12.14 7.94 -0.99
N PRO A 340 11.31 8.80 -0.38
CA PRO A 340 10.20 8.38 0.49
C PRO A 340 9.12 7.57 -0.23
N ILE A 341 9.09 7.65 -1.57
CA ILE A 341 8.16 6.89 -2.41
C ILE A 341 8.51 5.40 -2.46
N THR A 342 9.74 5.01 -2.10
CA THR A 342 10.17 3.61 -2.05
C THR A 342 9.80 2.91 -0.74
N ASP A 343 9.12 3.63 0.16
CA ASP A 343 8.65 3.06 1.41
C ASP A 343 7.68 1.89 1.15
N HIS A 344 7.81 0.86 1.98
CA HIS A 344 7.16 -0.42 1.82
C HIS A 344 7.00 -1.13 3.17
N GLY A 345 6.30 -2.25 3.17
CA GLY A 345 6.23 -3.13 4.32
C GLY A 345 5.76 -4.52 3.92
N ASP A 346 6.04 -5.44 4.82
CA ASP A 346 5.95 -6.86 4.56
C ASP A 346 5.34 -7.55 5.77
N PHE A 347 4.55 -8.58 5.49
CA PHE A 347 3.79 -9.30 6.50
C PHE A 347 3.67 -10.78 6.12
N ALA A 348 3.98 -11.67 7.06
CA ALA A 348 3.62 -13.08 6.97
C ALA A 348 2.70 -13.44 8.13
N ASN A 349 1.48 -13.88 7.81
CA ASN A 349 0.50 -14.29 8.81
C ASN A 349 0.93 -15.60 9.48
N VAL A 350 1.26 -15.59 10.76
CA VAL A 350 1.53 -16.81 11.55
C VAL A 350 0.62 -16.85 12.79
N MET A 351 -0.49 -16.11 12.76
CA MET A 351 -1.54 -16.26 13.75
C MET A 351 -2.08 -17.69 13.72
N SER A 352 -2.30 -18.27 14.90
CA SER A 352 -3.03 -19.52 15.01
C SER A 352 -4.44 -19.39 14.43
N ALA A 353 -5.02 -20.51 13.98
CA ALA A 353 -6.40 -20.52 13.51
C ALA A 353 -7.38 -19.95 14.55
N GLN A 354 -7.13 -20.18 15.84
CA GLN A 354 -7.95 -19.63 16.93
C GLN A 354 -7.87 -18.09 16.98
N LEU A 355 -6.67 -17.52 16.91
CA LEU A 355 -6.49 -16.07 16.95
C LEU A 355 -7.07 -15.40 15.70
N MET A 356 -6.82 -15.96 14.51
CA MET A 356 -7.37 -15.43 13.27
C MET A 356 -8.91 -15.49 13.25
N ASN A 357 -9.51 -16.58 13.74
CA ASN A 357 -10.97 -16.68 13.86
C ASN A 357 -11.53 -15.65 14.86
N PHE A 358 -10.85 -15.42 15.98
CA PHE A 358 -11.22 -14.36 16.92
C PHE A 358 -11.17 -12.97 16.25
N ALA A 359 -10.10 -12.66 15.52
CA ALA A 359 -9.95 -11.39 14.80
C ALA A 359 -11.07 -11.19 13.78
N VAL A 360 -11.34 -12.20 12.95
CA VAL A 360 -12.41 -12.17 11.93
C VAL A 360 -13.79 -11.98 12.58
N GLN A 361 -14.09 -12.67 13.68
CA GLN A 361 -15.35 -12.50 14.40
C GLN A 361 -15.48 -11.08 14.96
N CYS A 362 -14.41 -10.53 15.53
CA CYS A 362 -14.41 -9.15 16.03
C CYS A 362 -14.69 -8.14 14.89
N ILE A 363 -13.96 -8.27 13.79
CA ILE A 363 -14.08 -7.41 12.61
C ILE A 363 -15.48 -7.49 11.99
N ASN A 364 -15.98 -8.71 11.76
CA ASN A 364 -17.28 -8.94 11.13
C ASN A 364 -18.46 -8.52 12.00
N SER A 365 -18.31 -8.54 13.33
CA SER A 365 -19.34 -8.06 14.28
C SER A 365 -19.31 -6.55 14.52
N GLY A 366 -18.40 -5.81 13.87
CA GLY A 366 -18.32 -4.35 14.03
C GLY A 366 -17.66 -3.90 15.34
N ARG A 367 -17.00 -4.83 16.06
CA ARG A 367 -16.36 -4.54 17.34
C ARG A 367 -14.94 -4.01 17.14
N ARG A 368 -14.42 -3.33 18.16
CA ARG A 368 -13.01 -2.99 18.27
C ARG A 368 -12.36 -3.92 19.29
N CYS A 369 -11.49 -4.76 18.76
CA CYS A 369 -10.47 -5.52 19.45
C CYS A 369 -9.13 -5.07 18.86
#